data_AF-A0A915ZHS8-F1
#
_entry.id   AF-A0A915ZHS8-F1
#
_cell.length_a   1.000
_cell.length_b   1.000
_cell.length_c   1.000
_cell.angle_alpha   90.00
_cell.angle_beta   90.00
_cell.angle_gamma   90.00
#
_symmetry.space_group_name_H-M   'P 1'
#
loop_
_entity.id
_entity.type
_entity.pdbx_description
1 polymer ?
#
loop_
_entity_poly.entity_id
_entity_poly.type
_entity_poly.pdbx_seq_one_letter_code
_entity_poly.pdbx_strand_id
1 'polypeptide(L)'
;MRLNLSLLPLTILFALIAVASCATMKCAPVYVVEDKDTLEKIAKKLKVPLPDLIKANPCISNPDEIYPDCMIRIPKQTKCTKP
;
A
#
# COMPACT_ATOMS: atom_id res chain seq x y z
N MET A 1 10.99 -7.22 54.22
CA MET A 1 10.46 -6.27 53.21
C MET A 1 9.14 -6.84 52.68
N ARG A 2 8.00 -6.29 53.12
CA ARG A 2 6.68 -6.75 52.64
C ARG A 2 6.43 -6.11 51.28
N LEU A 3 6.41 -6.91 50.21
CA LEU A 3 6.07 -6.46 48.87
C LEU A 3 4.57 -6.07 48.86
N ASN A 4 4.25 -4.82 48.54
CA ASN A 4 2.87 -4.33 48.53
C ASN A 4 2.14 -4.78 47.25
N LEU A 5 1.30 -5.81 47.40
CA LEU A 5 0.54 -6.49 46.35
C LEU A 5 -0.53 -5.61 45.67
N SER A 6 -0.84 -4.44 46.25
CA SER A 6 -1.90 -3.52 45.79
C SER A 6 -1.58 -2.72 44.53
N LEU A 7 -0.32 -2.67 44.09
CA LEU A 7 0.10 -1.91 42.89
C LEU A 7 0.13 -2.75 41.60
N LEU A 8 0.01 -4.07 41.71
CA LEU A 8 -0.05 -4.98 40.55
C LEU A 8 -1.19 -4.67 39.57
N PRO A 9 -2.46 -4.43 39.98
CA PRO A 9 -3.54 -4.21 39.01
C PRO A 9 -3.35 -2.91 38.21
N LEU A 10 -2.68 -1.91 38.77
CA LEU A 10 -2.40 -0.64 38.09
C LEU A 10 -1.32 -0.78 37.01
N THR A 11 -0.34 -1.65 37.22
CA THR A 11 0.69 -1.97 36.22
C THR A 11 0.13 -2.84 35.08
N ILE A 12 -0.81 -3.74 35.39
CA ILE A 12 -1.46 -4.61 34.41
C ILE A 12 -2.37 -3.80 33.47
N LEU A 13 -3.00 -2.73 33.97
CA LEU A 13 -3.83 -1.82 33.18
C LEU A 13 -3.00 -1.04 32.13
N PHE A 14 -1.73 -0.72 32.43
CA PHE A 14 -0.84 -0.04 31.50
C PHE A 14 -0.29 -0.96 30.39
N ALA A 15 -0.24 -2.28 30.65
CA ALA A 15 0.29 -3.27 29.70
C ALA A 15 -0.69 -3.63 28.55
N LEU A 16 -1.97 -3.27 28.66
CA LEU A 16 -2.99 -3.56 27.64
C LEU A 16 -2.94 -2.64 26.40
N ILE A 17 -2.13 -1.58 26.41
CA ILE A 17 -2.18 -0.52 25.39
C ILE A 17 -1.31 -0.84 24.14
N ALA A 18 -0.44 -1.85 24.16
CA ALA A 18 0.66 -1.96 23.20
C ALA A 18 0.54 -3.04 22.09
N VAL A 19 -0.63 -3.60 21.80
CA VAL A 19 -0.72 -4.74 20.82
C VAL A 19 -1.70 -4.56 19.66
N ALA A 20 -2.28 -3.37 19.45
CA ALA A 20 -3.27 -3.15 18.37
C ALA A 20 -2.73 -2.36 17.16
N SER A 21 -1.41 -2.37 16.92
CA SER A 21 -0.79 -1.63 15.81
C SER A 21 -0.13 -2.54 14.78
N CYS A 22 -0.83 -3.60 14.36
CA CYS A 22 -0.77 -3.96 12.94
C CYS A 22 -2.02 -3.39 12.27
N ALA A 23 -2.19 -2.07 12.33
CA ALA A 23 -3.13 -1.39 11.46
C ALA A 23 -2.66 -1.70 10.03
N THR A 24 -3.48 -2.48 9.34
CA THR A 24 -3.22 -3.12 8.05
C THR A 24 -2.63 -2.13 7.05
N MET A 25 -1.32 -2.13 6.87
CA MET A 25 -0.67 -1.40 5.79
C MET A 25 -0.95 -2.18 4.51
N LYS A 26 -2.14 -1.98 3.93
CA LYS A 26 -2.58 -2.69 2.73
C LYS A 26 -1.60 -2.41 1.60
N CYS A 27 -0.77 -3.39 1.28
CA CYS A 27 0.22 -3.34 0.20
C CYS A 27 -0.43 -2.75 -1.05
N ALA A 28 0.20 -1.74 -1.63
CA ALA A 28 -0.25 -1.24 -2.91
C ALA A 28 -0.07 -2.37 -3.94
N PRO A 29 -1.06 -2.66 -4.79
CA PRO A 29 -0.89 -3.62 -5.86
C PRO A 29 0.25 -3.15 -6.79
N VAL A 30 1.08 -4.10 -7.21
CA VAL A 30 2.20 -3.89 -8.14
C VAL A 30 1.98 -4.78 -9.35
N TYR A 31 2.31 -4.27 -10.54
CA TYR A 31 2.31 -5.01 -11.79
C TYR A 31 3.75 -5.17 -12.27
N VAL A 32 4.13 -6.39 -12.66
CA VAL A 32 5.45 -6.67 -13.26
C VAL A 32 5.30 -6.59 -14.77
N VAL A 33 6.10 -5.75 -15.42
CA VAL A 33 6.06 -5.52 -16.86
C VAL A 33 6.49 -6.77 -17.63
N GLU A 34 5.72 -7.14 -18.64
CA GLU A 34 6.03 -8.23 -19.57
C GLU A 34 6.60 -7.68 -20.90
N ASP A 35 7.14 -8.57 -21.73
CA ASP A 35 7.61 -8.19 -23.06
C ASP A 35 6.51 -7.52 -23.89
N LYS A 36 6.83 -6.35 -24.47
CA LYS A 36 5.94 -5.53 -25.32
C LYS A 36 4.78 -4.84 -24.59
N ASP A 37 4.79 -4.83 -23.26
CA ASP A 37 3.90 -3.97 -22.49
C ASP A 37 4.23 -2.48 -22.69
N THR A 38 3.21 -1.65 -22.58
CA THR A 38 3.33 -0.19 -22.48
C THR A 38 2.43 0.28 -21.34
N LEU A 39 2.71 1.44 -20.75
CA LEU A 39 1.84 1.96 -19.68
C LEU A 39 0.39 2.13 -20.13
N GLU A 40 0.15 2.45 -21.41
CA GLU A 40 -1.19 2.53 -21.98
C GLU A 40 -1.90 1.17 -22.02
N LYS A 41 -1.21 0.10 -22.45
CA LYS A 41 -1.78 -1.26 -22.46
C LYS A 41 -2.06 -1.75 -21.06
N ILE A 42 -1.15 -1.51 -20.12
CA ILE A 42 -1.31 -1.86 -18.70
C ILE A 42 -2.50 -1.10 -18.10
N ALA A 43 -2.60 0.21 -18.33
CA ALA A 43 -3.71 1.04 -17.89
C ALA A 43 -5.07 0.50 -18.39
N LYS A 44 -5.15 0.15 -19.69
CA LYS A 44 -6.35 -0.47 -20.28
C LYS A 44 -6.67 -1.83 -19.67
N LYS A 45 -5.67 -2.72 -19.53
CA LYS A 45 -5.81 -4.07 -18.95
C LYS A 45 -6.33 -4.01 -17.51
N LEU A 46 -5.82 -3.06 -16.73
CA LEU A 46 -6.18 -2.88 -15.32
C LEU A 46 -7.37 -1.94 -15.10
N LYS A 47 -7.96 -1.39 -16.18
CA LYS A 47 -9.04 -0.40 -16.14
C LYS A 47 -8.71 0.82 -15.26
N VAL A 48 -7.44 1.22 -15.24
CA VAL A 48 -6.94 2.40 -14.51
C VAL A 48 -6.76 3.53 -15.52
N PRO A 49 -7.13 4.78 -15.20
CA PRO A 49 -6.80 5.91 -16.07
C PRO A 49 -5.29 6.03 -16.23
N LEU A 50 -4.80 6.06 -17.48
CA LEU A 50 -3.40 6.29 -17.80
C LEU A 50 -2.76 7.47 -17.03
N PRO A 51 -3.39 8.67 -16.91
CA PRO A 51 -2.79 9.77 -16.15
C PRO A 51 -2.60 9.45 -14.67
N ASP A 52 -3.48 8.65 -14.07
CA ASP A 52 -3.35 8.26 -12.67
C ASP A 52 -2.23 7.24 -12.50
N LEU A 53 -2.06 6.34 -13.47
CA LEU A 53 -0.96 5.39 -13.50
C LEU A 53 0.40 6.09 -13.66
N ILE A 54 0.50 7.09 -14.55
CA ILE A 54 1.72 7.90 -14.73
C ILE A 54 2.05 8.65 -13.43
N LYS A 55 1.07 9.34 -12.82
CA LYS A 55 1.27 10.07 -11.56
C LYS A 55 1.73 9.17 -10.41
N ALA A 56 1.29 7.91 -10.38
CA ALA A 56 1.70 6.95 -9.36
C ALA A 56 3.15 6.47 -9.53
N ASN A 57 3.75 6.68 -10.69
CA ASN A 57 5.08 6.18 -11.07
C ASN A 57 5.99 7.32 -11.59
N PRO A 58 6.32 8.32 -10.75
CA PRO A 58 7.17 9.45 -11.16
C PRO A 58 8.62 9.06 -11.50
N CYS A 59 9.03 7.83 -11.18
CA CYS A 59 10.32 7.26 -11.58
C CYS A 59 10.42 6.95 -13.07
N ILE A 60 9.29 6.86 -13.78
CA ILE A 60 9.25 6.60 -15.22
C ILE A 60 9.26 7.94 -15.94
N SER A 61 10.40 8.31 -16.53
CA SER A 61 10.56 9.59 -17.23
C SER A 61 9.83 9.61 -18.58
N ASN A 62 9.88 8.50 -19.32
CA ASN A 62 9.15 8.34 -20.58
C ASN A 62 8.15 7.19 -20.45
N PRO A 63 6.83 7.45 -20.51
CA PRO A 63 5.80 6.42 -20.35
C PRO A 63 5.81 5.31 -21.41
N ASP A 64 6.42 5.57 -22.55
CA ASP A 64 6.55 4.62 -23.66
C ASP A 64 7.84 3.76 -23.54
N GLU A 65 8.74 4.10 -22.63
CA GLU A 65 9.98 3.36 -22.36
C GLU A 65 9.88 2.65 -21.00
N ILE A 66 9.26 1.48 -21.01
CA ILE A 66 9.27 0.55 -19.87
C ILE A 66 9.89 -0.78 -20.30
N TYR A 67 10.57 -1.43 -19.37
CA TYR A 67 11.33 -2.66 -19.62
C TYR A 67 10.70 -3.84 -18.86
N PRO A 68 10.85 -5.08 -19.37
CA PRO A 68 10.45 -6.28 -18.65
C PRO A 68 11.04 -6.33 -17.22
N ASP A 69 10.33 -7.00 -16.31
CA ASP A 69 10.65 -7.08 -14.88
C ASP A 69 10.59 -5.75 -14.09
N CYS A 70 10.26 -4.64 -14.75
CA CYS A 70 9.98 -3.38 -14.08
C CYS A 70 8.71 -3.50 -13.22
N MET A 71 8.74 -2.93 -12.02
CA MET A 71 7.61 -2.90 -11.10
C MET A 71 6.83 -1.60 -11.24
N ILE A 72 5.60 -1.68 -11.74
CA ILE A 72 4.67 -0.55 -11.86
C ILE A 72 3.76 -0.53 -10.63
N ARG A 73 3.76 0.59 -9.92
CA ARG A 73 2.85 0.84 -8.81
C ARG A 73 1.46 1.15 -9.34
N ILE A 74 0.47 0.35 -8.93
CA ILE A 74 -0.91 0.56 -9.35
C ILE A 74 -1.61 1.47 -8.33
N PRO A 75 -2.15 2.63 -8.75
CA PRO A 75 -2.88 3.51 -7.86
C PRO A 75 -4.13 2.79 -7.33
N LYS A 76 -4.42 2.96 -6.04
CA LYS A 76 -5.67 2.45 -5.46
C LYS A 76 -6.82 3.21 -6.12
N GLN A 77 -7.69 2.51 -6.83
CA GLN A 77 -8.96 3.08 -7.27
C GLN A 77 -9.83 3.31 -6.04
N THR A 78 -9.75 4.48 -5.43
CA THR A 78 -10.71 4.91 -4.42
C THR A 78 -11.99 5.32 -5.13
N LYS A 79 -12.69 4.37 -5.75
CA LYS A 79 -14.14 4.55 -5.93
C LYS A 79 -14.78 4.33 -4.55
N CYS A 80 -14.67 5.32 -3.67
CA CYS A 80 -15.76 5.55 -2.73
C CYS A 80 -16.91 6.14 -3.56
N THR A 81 -17.64 5.28 -4.28
CA THR A 81 -18.99 5.63 -4.68
C THR A 81 -19.79 5.71 -3.39
N LYS A 82 -20.01 6.94 -2.93
CA LYS A 82 -21.03 7.23 -1.94
C LYS A 82 -22.36 6.69 -2.50
N PRO A 83 -23.10 5.84 -1.76
CA PRO A 83 -24.45 5.46 -2.17
C PRO A 83 -25.35 6.68 -2.32
#